data_AF-A0A2K3L4F4-F1
#
_entry.id   AF-A0A2K3L4F4-F1
#
_cell.length_a   1.000
_cell.length_b   1.000
_cell.length_c   1.000
_cell.angle_alpha   90.00
_cell.angle_beta   90.00
_cell.angle_gamma   90.00
#
_symmetry.space_group_name_H-M   'P 1'
#
loop_
_entity.id
_entity.type
_entity.pdbx_description
1 polymer ?
#
loop_
_entity_poly.entity_id
_entity_poly.type
_entity_poly.pdbx_seq_one_letter_code
_entity_poly.pdbx_strand_id
1 'polypeptide(L)'
;MVQFRREFSFCDSLYLWEMMWALEYDPNLFWIYEESEETSPEEAKARLKSIRHYGKYERENMRNGAKNAEEPPLPISIFLVASVLKEKSATLLTQARGLDDVVKILNDTNGNLDAKKACMAALKLHKKYLKKAKKP
;
A
#
# COMPACT_ATOMS: atom_id res chain seq x y z
N MET A 1 4.44 3.63 12.44
CA MET A 1 4.49 3.83 10.97
C MET A 1 5.40 5.00 10.67
N VAL A 2 6.67 4.76 10.31
CA VAL A 2 7.51 5.83 9.76
C VAL A 2 8.46 5.26 8.72
N GLN A 3 7.84 4.77 7.67
CA GLN A 3 8.55 4.29 6.51
C GLN A 3 9.03 5.52 5.74
N PHE A 4 10.29 5.49 5.26
CA PHE A 4 10.88 6.50 4.36
C PHE A 4 11.29 7.87 4.95
N ARG A 5 11.52 7.99 6.27
CA ARG A 5 11.98 9.27 6.89
C ARG A 5 13.23 9.90 6.25
N ARG A 6 14.10 9.10 5.65
CA ARG A 6 15.35 9.57 5.02
C ARG A 6 15.23 9.82 3.52
N GLU A 7 14.12 9.39 2.90
CA GLU A 7 13.94 9.41 1.44
C GLU A 7 13.13 10.62 0.97
N PHE A 8 12.25 11.13 1.83
CA PHE A 8 11.37 12.25 1.53
C PHE A 8 11.70 13.47 2.39
N SER A 9 11.31 14.65 1.89
CA SER A 9 11.23 15.83 2.73
C SER A 9 10.21 15.63 3.85
N PHE A 10 10.24 16.47 4.90
CA PHE A 10 9.27 16.38 5.98
C PHE A 10 7.82 16.58 5.49
N CYS A 11 7.59 17.57 4.62
CA CYS A 11 6.27 17.82 4.05
C CYS A 11 5.78 16.66 3.17
N ASP A 12 6.67 16.12 2.34
CA ASP A 12 6.37 14.96 1.50
C ASP A 12 6.07 13.71 2.35
N SER A 13 6.78 13.55 3.46
CA SER A 13 6.53 12.45 4.40
C SER A 13 5.12 12.54 5.01
N LEU A 14 4.66 13.74 5.38
CA LEU A 14 3.30 13.95 5.88
C LEU A 14 2.24 13.67 4.82
N TYR A 15 2.45 14.17 3.59
CA TYR A 15 1.56 13.90 2.46
C TYR A 15 1.44 12.41 2.15
N LEU A 16 2.58 11.71 2.16
CA LEU A 16 2.64 10.29 1.86
C LEU A 16 1.96 9.47 2.97
N TRP A 17 2.15 9.86 4.23
CA TRP A 17 1.46 9.25 5.36
C TRP A 17 -0.07 9.41 5.25
N GLU A 18 -0.56 10.62 4.97
CA GLU A 18 -2.00 10.88 4.78
C GLU A 18 -2.57 10.03 3.63
N MET A 19 -1.87 9.97 2.50
CA MET A 19 -2.26 9.16 1.34
C MET A 19 -2.29 7.67 1.67
N MET A 20 -1.25 7.14 2.31
CA MET A 20 -1.18 5.73 2.66
C MET A 20 -2.29 5.34 3.63
N TRP A 21 -2.52 6.16 4.64
CA TRP A 21 -3.57 5.94 5.62
C TRP A 21 -4.95 5.91 4.96
N ALA A 22 -5.24 6.85 4.06
CA ALA A 22 -6.49 6.85 3.30
C ALA A 22 -6.68 5.65 2.34
N LEU A 23 -5.59 4.99 1.93
CA LEU A 23 -5.61 3.82 1.04
C LEU A 23 -5.74 2.49 1.78
N GLU A 24 -5.16 2.42 2.98
CA GLU A 24 -5.12 1.23 3.84
C GLU A 24 -6.23 1.24 4.90
N TYR A 25 -7.00 2.34 5.01
CA TYR A 25 -8.10 2.45 5.96
C TYR A 25 -9.15 1.36 5.75
N ASP A 26 -9.37 0.56 6.80
CA ASP A 26 -10.46 -0.40 6.92
C ASP A 26 -11.29 -0.04 8.17
N PRO A 27 -12.54 0.42 8.02
CA PRO A 27 -13.44 0.73 9.12
C PRO A 27 -13.88 -0.52 9.90
N ASN A 28 -13.74 -1.71 9.32
CA ASN A 28 -14.00 -2.96 10.04
C ASN A 28 -12.79 -3.41 10.88
N LEU A 29 -11.62 -2.77 10.73
CA LEU A 29 -10.43 -3.05 11.54
C LEU A 29 -10.70 -2.93 13.04
N PHE A 30 -11.63 -2.05 13.43
CA PHE A 30 -12.06 -1.89 14.81
C PHE A 30 -12.66 -3.18 15.40
N TRP A 31 -13.41 -3.95 14.61
CA TRP A 31 -14.05 -5.20 15.08
C TRP A 31 -13.04 -6.29 15.41
N ILE A 32 -11.87 -6.30 14.76
CA ILE A 32 -10.77 -7.23 15.09
C ILE A 32 -10.28 -7.00 16.54
N TYR A 33 -10.42 -5.78 17.07
CA TYR A 33 -10.06 -5.45 18.45
C TYR A 33 -11.22 -5.59 19.43
N GLU A 34 -12.46 -5.63 18.94
CA GLU A 34 -13.69 -5.70 19.74
C GLU A 34 -14.33 -7.09 19.80
N GLU A 35 -13.75 -8.13 19.16
CA GLU A 35 -14.22 -9.52 19.24
C GLU A 35 -14.19 -10.04 20.69
N SER A 36 -15.24 -9.73 21.45
CA SER A 36 -15.80 -10.59 22.49
C SER A 36 -16.60 -11.71 21.81
N GLU A 37 -16.47 -12.94 22.30
CA GLU A 37 -16.95 -14.21 21.72
C GLU A 37 -18.47 -14.32 21.41
N GLU A 38 -19.27 -13.26 21.50
CA GLU A 38 -20.74 -13.32 21.52
C GLU A 38 -21.46 -12.75 20.28
N THR A 39 -20.77 -12.27 19.25
CA THR A 39 -21.47 -11.70 18.08
C THR A 39 -21.97 -12.75 17.09
N SER A 40 -23.29 -12.84 16.95
CA SER A 40 -23.99 -13.69 15.96
C SER A 40 -23.55 -13.40 14.50
N PRO A 41 -23.39 -14.42 13.64
CA PRO A 41 -23.02 -14.26 12.23
C PRO A 41 -23.96 -13.35 11.41
N GLU A 42 -25.20 -13.17 11.88
CA GLU A 42 -26.22 -12.34 11.25
C GLU A 42 -26.03 -10.85 11.55
N GLU A 43 -25.52 -10.52 12.74
CA GLU A 43 -25.23 -9.14 13.14
C GLU A 43 -23.95 -8.61 12.47
N ALA A 44 -22.95 -9.47 12.27
CA ALA A 44 -21.74 -9.15 11.50
C ALA A 44 -22.08 -8.80 10.03
N LYS A 45 -23.04 -9.51 9.43
CA LYS A 45 -23.52 -9.25 8.05
C LYS A 45 -24.43 -8.02 7.95
N ALA A 46 -25.24 -7.73 8.97
CA ALA A 46 -26.08 -6.52 9.01
C ALA A 46 -25.27 -5.24 9.24
N ARG A 47 -24.12 -5.32 9.93
CA ARG A 47 -23.22 -4.18 10.21
C ARG A 47 -22.25 -3.87 9.08
N LEU A 48 -22.13 -4.74 8.08
CA LEU A 48 -21.59 -4.44 6.75
C LEU A 48 -22.53 -3.46 6.02
N LYS A 49 -22.64 -2.24 6.56
CA LYS A 49 -23.46 -1.17 6.00
C LYS A 49 -23.06 -0.95 4.54
N SER A 50 -24.06 -0.56 3.75
CA SER A 50 -23.95 -0.39 2.30
C SER A 50 -22.61 0.20 1.85
N ILE A 51 -22.07 -0.33 0.74
CA ILE A 51 -20.84 0.10 0.07
C ILE A 51 -20.70 1.64 -0.07
N ARG A 52 -21.80 2.38 0.03
CA ARG A 52 -21.88 3.85 0.03
C ARG A 52 -21.19 4.54 1.23
N HIS A 53 -20.95 3.86 2.35
CA HIS A 53 -20.25 4.49 3.48
C HIS A 53 -18.73 4.48 3.33
N TYR A 54 -18.21 3.65 2.42
CA TYR A 54 -16.78 3.49 2.23
C TYR A 54 -16.17 4.59 1.36
N GLY A 55 -14.90 4.90 1.61
CA GLY A 55 -14.12 5.85 0.82
C GLY A 55 -13.92 5.36 -0.62
N LYS A 56 -13.59 6.26 -1.56
CA LYS A 56 -13.39 5.91 -2.99
C LYS A 56 -12.41 4.73 -3.16
N TYR A 57 -11.29 4.78 -2.44
CA TYR A 57 -10.23 3.78 -2.53
C TYR A 57 -10.61 2.48 -1.85
N GLU A 58 -11.26 2.54 -0.70
CA GLU A 58 -11.79 1.38 -0.01
C GLU A 58 -12.82 0.61 -0.83
N ARG A 59 -13.77 1.31 -1.49
CA ARG A 59 -14.69 0.66 -2.44
C ARG A 59 -13.96 -0.02 -3.58
N GLU A 60 -12.91 0.62 -4.10
CA GLU A 60 -12.09 0.06 -5.16
C GLU A 60 -11.30 -1.16 -4.67
N ASN A 61 -10.78 -1.13 -3.44
CA ASN A 61 -10.09 -2.24 -2.79
C ASN A 61 -11.07 -3.39 -2.51
N MET A 62 -12.26 -3.16 -1.97
CA MET A 62 -13.26 -4.22 -1.76
C MET A 62 -13.80 -4.81 -3.08
N ARG A 63 -13.87 -3.99 -4.13
CA ARG A 63 -14.19 -4.48 -5.48
C ARG A 63 -13.02 -5.27 -6.07
N ASN A 64 -11.78 -4.94 -5.73
CA ASN A 64 -10.55 -5.53 -6.25
C ASN A 64 -9.94 -6.64 -5.35
N GLY A 65 -10.39 -6.77 -4.12
CA GLY A 65 -10.00 -7.76 -3.15
C GLY A 65 -10.71 -9.06 -3.47
N ALA A 66 -9.95 -10.14 -3.52
CA ALA A 66 -10.51 -11.47 -3.53
C ALA A 66 -11.33 -11.60 -2.24
N LYS A 67 -12.62 -11.86 -2.35
CA LYS A 67 -13.51 -12.16 -1.21
C LYS A 67 -13.09 -13.42 -0.42
N ASN A 68 -11.98 -14.07 -0.79
CA ASN A 68 -11.57 -15.40 -0.37
C ASN A 68 -10.07 -15.52 -0.03
N ALA A 69 -9.33 -14.42 0.10
CA ALA A 69 -7.94 -14.50 0.56
C ALA A 69 -7.93 -14.49 2.10
N GLU A 70 -7.48 -15.58 2.71
CA GLU A 70 -7.22 -15.65 4.17
C GLU A 70 -6.18 -14.61 4.62
N GLU A 71 -5.43 -14.04 3.67
CA GLU A 71 -4.43 -13.02 3.91
C GLU A 71 -4.92 -11.60 3.59
N PRO A 72 -4.66 -10.62 4.47
CA PRO A 72 -4.99 -9.22 4.22
C PRO A 72 -4.23 -8.69 2.99
N PRO A 73 -4.83 -7.75 2.23
CA PRO A 73 -4.19 -7.18 1.05
C PRO A 73 -2.86 -6.52 1.43
N LEU A 74 -1.82 -6.73 0.61
CA LEU A 74 -0.49 -6.16 0.83
C LEU A 74 -0.57 -4.62 0.97
N PRO A 75 0.10 -4.03 1.99
CA PRO A 75 0.05 -2.59 2.21
C PRO A 75 0.65 -1.81 1.04
N ILE A 76 0.13 -0.59 0.79
CA ILE A 76 0.55 0.26 -0.33
C ILE A 76 2.03 0.65 -0.22
N SER A 77 2.57 0.68 1.00
CA SER A 77 4.00 0.89 1.27
C SER A 77 4.92 -0.04 0.48
N ILE A 78 4.54 -1.32 0.34
CA ILE A 78 5.31 -2.30 -0.43
C ILE A 78 5.34 -1.90 -1.90
N PHE A 79 4.22 -1.42 -2.44
CA PHE A 79 4.14 -0.93 -3.81
C PHE A 79 4.89 0.40 -4.01
N LEU A 80 5.02 1.21 -2.95
CA LEU A 80 5.88 2.39 -2.97
C LEU A 80 7.35 1.98 -3.13
N VAL A 81 7.86 1.05 -2.31
CA VAL A 81 9.22 0.49 -2.49
C VAL A 81 9.39 -0.09 -3.88
N ALA A 82 8.43 -0.91 -4.32
CA ALA A 82 8.48 -1.52 -5.65
C ALA A 82 8.52 -0.48 -6.77
N SER A 83 7.85 0.66 -6.60
CA SER A 83 7.88 1.75 -7.58
C SER A 83 9.27 2.39 -7.67
N VAL A 84 9.94 2.60 -6.54
CA VAL A 84 11.31 3.15 -6.49
C VAL A 84 12.31 2.17 -7.10
N LEU A 85 12.24 0.89 -6.73
CA LEU A 85 13.08 -0.16 -7.30
C LEU A 85 12.89 -0.28 -8.81
N LYS A 86 11.64 -0.16 -9.27
CA LYS A 86 11.31 -0.18 -10.69
C LYS A 86 11.85 1.04 -11.42
N GLU A 87 11.80 2.22 -10.81
CA GLU A 87 12.35 3.45 -11.40
C GLU A 87 13.87 3.35 -11.58
N LYS A 88 14.56 2.72 -10.63
CA LYS A 88 16.01 2.51 -10.68
C LYS A 88 16.44 1.21 -11.35
N SER A 89 15.52 0.42 -11.90
CA SER A 89 15.82 -0.94 -12.35
C SER A 89 16.88 -0.98 -13.46
N ALA A 90 16.86 -0.03 -14.39
CA ALA A 90 17.85 0.05 -15.45
C ALA A 90 19.26 0.31 -14.89
N THR A 91 19.39 1.24 -13.95
CA THR A 91 20.65 1.56 -13.27
C THR A 91 21.15 0.39 -12.44
N LEU A 92 20.27 -0.23 -11.64
CA LEU A 92 20.61 -1.39 -10.82
C LEU A 92 21.13 -2.56 -11.68
N LEU A 93 20.43 -2.88 -12.78
CA LEU A 93 20.81 -4.00 -13.65
C LEU A 93 22.09 -3.77 -14.46
N THR A 94 22.47 -2.51 -14.72
CA THR A 94 23.63 -2.18 -15.56
C THR A 94 24.87 -1.78 -14.76
N GLN A 95 24.70 -1.16 -13.60
CA GLN A 95 25.80 -0.57 -12.84
C GLN A 95 26.14 -1.34 -11.57
N ALA A 96 25.19 -2.07 -10.96
CA ALA A 96 25.46 -2.79 -9.72
C ALA A 96 26.27 -4.07 -9.98
N ARG A 97 27.48 -4.15 -9.43
CA ARG A 97 28.35 -5.35 -9.49
C ARG A 97 28.42 -6.10 -8.16
N GLY A 98 27.91 -5.49 -7.09
CA GLY A 98 27.81 -6.08 -5.76
C GLY A 98 26.81 -5.34 -4.87
N LEU A 99 26.67 -5.81 -3.63
CA LEU A 99 25.72 -5.24 -2.66
C LEU A 99 26.02 -3.77 -2.36
N ASP A 100 27.29 -3.39 -2.25
CA ASP A 100 27.70 -2.01 -1.98
C ASP A 100 27.23 -1.04 -3.07
N ASP A 101 27.29 -1.45 -4.34
CA ASP A 101 26.78 -0.64 -5.45
C ASP A 101 25.26 -0.50 -5.38
N VAL A 102 24.54 -1.57 -5.02
CA VAL A 102 23.09 -1.52 -4.82
C VAL A 102 22.73 -0.53 -3.72
N VAL A 103 23.40 -0.61 -2.57
CA VAL A 103 23.17 0.29 -1.44
C VAL A 103 23.46 1.73 -1.85
N LYS A 104 24.56 1.98 -2.59
CA LYS A 104 24.91 3.30 -3.07
C LYS A 104 23.85 3.88 -4.03
N ILE A 105 23.45 3.11 -5.05
CA ILE A 105 22.45 3.53 -6.05
C ILE A 105 21.10 3.86 -5.38
N LEU A 106 20.70 3.10 -4.37
CA LEU A 106 19.47 3.36 -3.63
C LEU A 106 19.61 4.55 -2.68
N ASN A 107 20.75 4.72 -2.03
CA ASN A 107 20.99 5.88 -1.16
C ASN A 107 21.04 7.21 -1.94
N ASP A 108 21.39 7.18 -3.22
CA ASP A 108 21.33 8.37 -4.09
C ASP A 108 19.88 8.87 -4.32
N THR A 109 18.86 8.13 -3.86
CA THR A 109 17.45 8.58 -3.87
C THR A 109 17.04 9.38 -2.64
N ASN A 110 17.87 9.38 -1.59
CA ASN A 110 17.57 10.06 -0.34
C ASN A 110 17.31 11.56 -0.52
N GLY A 111 16.10 12.00 -0.19
CA GLY A 111 15.72 13.41 -0.18
C GLY A 111 15.38 14.01 -1.54
N ASN A 112 15.44 13.22 -2.62
CA ASN A 112 15.13 13.67 -4.00
C ASN A 112 13.95 12.91 -4.62
N LEU A 113 13.19 12.17 -3.82
CA LEU A 113 12.06 11.40 -4.30
C LEU A 113 10.77 12.25 -4.29
N ASP A 114 10.18 12.44 -5.46
CA ASP A 114 8.89 13.14 -5.61
C ASP A 114 7.76 12.24 -5.09
N ALA A 115 7.22 12.56 -3.90
CA ALA A 115 6.19 11.77 -3.24
C ALA A 115 4.94 11.57 -4.09
N LYS A 116 4.50 12.61 -4.80
CA LYS A 116 3.29 12.52 -5.64
C LYS A 116 3.52 11.55 -6.79
N LYS A 117 4.67 11.61 -7.47
CA LYS A 117 5.00 10.67 -8.55
C LYS A 117 5.16 9.24 -8.03
N ALA A 118 5.89 9.05 -6.93
CA ALA A 118 6.08 7.75 -6.31
C ALA A 118 4.74 7.11 -5.91
N CYS A 119 3.85 7.85 -5.25
CA CYS A 119 2.51 7.38 -4.89
C CYS A 119 1.66 7.02 -6.12
N MET A 120 1.67 7.83 -7.17
CA MET A 120 0.92 7.51 -8.39
C MET A 120 1.46 6.24 -9.08
N ALA A 121 2.78 6.04 -9.08
CA ALA A 121 3.40 4.83 -9.61
C ALA A 121 3.04 3.60 -8.76
N ALA A 122 3.11 3.73 -7.42
CA ALA A 122 2.71 2.72 -6.46
C ALA A 122 1.24 2.29 -6.66
N LEU A 123 0.32 3.26 -6.78
CA LEU A 123 -1.10 2.99 -7.05
C LEU A 123 -1.33 2.22 -8.35
N LYS A 124 -0.58 2.56 -9.40
CA LYS A 124 -0.65 1.82 -10.68
C LYS A 124 -0.16 0.38 -10.52
N LEU A 125 0.90 0.15 -9.74
CA LEU A 125 1.42 -1.19 -9.46
C LEU A 125 0.44 -2.00 -8.61
N HIS A 126 -0.09 -1.41 -7.53
CA HIS A 126 -1.08 -2.02 -6.65
C HIS A 126 -2.33 -2.49 -7.43
N LYS A 127 -2.91 -1.61 -8.26
CA LYS A 127 -4.06 -1.98 -9.10
C LYS A 127 -3.74 -3.09 -10.10
N LYS A 128 -2.53 -3.10 -10.67
CA LYS A 128 -2.09 -4.18 -11.58
C LYS A 128 -1.93 -5.51 -10.84
N TYR A 129 -1.39 -5.48 -9.63
CA TYR A 129 -1.22 -6.64 -8.77
C TYR A 129 -2.58 -7.24 -8.39
N LEU A 130 -3.51 -6.44 -7.85
CA LEU A 130 -4.84 -6.92 -7.48
C LEU A 130 -5.60 -7.55 -8.66
N LYS A 131 -5.48 -6.99 -9.87
CA LYS A 131 -6.10 -7.59 -11.07
C LYS A 131 -5.51 -8.94 -11.45
N LYS A 132 -4.22 -9.17 -11.18
CA LYS A 132 -3.54 -10.45 -11.44
C LYS A 132 -3.81 -11.47 -10.34
N ALA A 133 -3.76 -11.04 -9.08
CA ALA A 133 -4.04 -11.89 -7.91
C ALA A 133 -5.46 -12.49 -7.92
N LYS A 134 -6.39 -11.87 -8.66
CA LYS A 134 -7.74 -12.40 -8.91
C LYS A 134 -7.83 -13.56 -9.90
N LYS A 135 -6.83 -13.72 -10.77
CA LYS A 135 -6.82 -14.81 -11.75
C LYS A 135 -6.14 -16.00 -11.08
N PRO A 136 -6.84 -17.14 -10.88
CA PRO A 136 -6.22 -18.35 -10.39
C PRO A 136 -5.13 -18.84 -11.36
#